data_AF-A0A1G7FZV8-F1
#
_entry.id   AF-A0A1G7FZV8-F1
#
_cell.length_a   1.000
_cell.length_b   1.000
_cell.length_c   1.000
_cell.angle_alpha   90.00
_cell.angle_beta   90.00
_cell.angle_gamma   90.00
#
_symmetry.space_group_name_H-M   'P 1'
#
loop_
_entity.id
_entity.type
_entity.pdbx_description
1 polymer ?
#
loop_
_entity_poly.entity_id
_entity_poly.type
_entity_poly.pdbx_seq_one_letter_code
_entity_poly.pdbx_strand_id
1 'polypeptide(L)'
;MNRQCLICDSSAVLTRDAAKGLPLLVGLLDGAIKGAQRPHEGNGHTDLLSGLAAVAPASPEARKAAEDVVRFHFAGFDCLCLRCGALFDETGESKEGLSPG
;
A
#
# COMPACT_ATOMS: atom_id res chain seq x y z
N MET A 1 -8.60 -0.32 -17.19
CA MET A 1 -8.80 -1.78 -17.28
C MET A 1 -9.47 -2.25 -16.00
N ASN A 2 -10.59 -2.97 -16.08
CA ASN A 2 -11.19 -3.59 -14.90
C ASN A 2 -10.39 -4.86 -14.58
N ARG A 3 -9.58 -4.83 -13.53
CA ARG A 3 -8.81 -6.00 -13.08
C ARG A 3 -9.77 -6.99 -12.42
N GLN A 4 -9.94 -8.17 -13.02
CA GLN A 4 -10.82 -9.22 -12.53
C GLN A 4 -10.03 -10.50 -12.28
N CYS A 5 -10.42 -11.24 -11.24
CA CYS A 5 -9.84 -12.53 -10.95
C CYS A 5 -10.37 -13.58 -11.94
N LEU A 6 -9.50 -14.18 -12.74
CA LEU A 6 -9.88 -15.19 -13.73
C LEU A 6 -10.42 -16.51 -13.11
N ILE A 7 -10.22 -16.72 -11.81
CA ILE A 7 -10.66 -17.95 -11.10
C ILE A 7 -12.09 -17.82 -10.57
N CYS A 8 -12.48 -16.64 -10.09
CA CYS A 8 -13.80 -16.45 -9.45
C CYS A 8 -14.61 -15.27 -10.02
N ASP A 9 -14.13 -14.67 -11.10
CA ASP A 9 -14.72 -13.53 -11.82
C ASP A 9 -14.96 -12.27 -10.95
N SER A 10 -14.33 -12.22 -9.77
CA SER A 10 -14.46 -11.10 -8.84
C SER A 10 -13.61 -9.91 -9.27
N SER A 11 -14.17 -8.71 -9.22
CA SER A 11 -13.46 -7.44 -9.38
C SER A 11 -12.74 -6.97 -8.11
N ALA A 12 -12.92 -7.67 -6.99
CA ALA A 12 -12.24 -7.38 -5.73
C ALA A 12 -10.78 -7.86 -5.78
N VAL A 13 -9.95 -7.14 -6.54
CA VAL A 13 -8.53 -7.42 -6.74
C VAL A 13 -7.71 -6.31 -6.09
N LEU A 14 -6.80 -6.70 -5.20
CA LEU A 14 -5.83 -5.81 -4.56
C LEU A 14 -4.49 -5.96 -5.29
N THR A 15 -3.93 -4.86 -5.78
CA THR A 15 -2.59 -4.88 -6.36
C THR A 15 -1.54 -4.83 -5.27
N ARG A 16 -0.35 -5.38 -5.56
CA ARG A 16 0.81 -5.36 -4.66
C ARG A 16 1.17 -3.93 -4.27
N ASP A 17 1.15 -3.01 -5.22
CA ASP A 17 1.51 -1.61 -4.97
C ASP A 17 0.47 -0.89 -4.11
N ALA A 18 -0.82 -1.17 -4.31
CA ALA A 18 -1.85 -0.68 -3.40
C ALA A 18 -1.70 -1.28 -1.99
N ALA A 19 -1.39 -2.57 -1.90
CA ALA A 19 -1.20 -3.26 -0.63
C ALA A 19 0.01 -2.72 0.16
N LYS A 20 1.13 -2.42 -0.51
CA LYS A 20 2.30 -1.73 0.11
C LYS A 20 1.92 -0.40 0.75
N GLY A 21 0.96 0.31 0.17
CA GLY A 21 0.50 1.60 0.67
C GLY A 21 -0.27 1.50 1.99
N LEU A 22 -0.92 0.37 2.27
CA LEU A 22 -1.79 0.23 3.44
C LEU A 22 -1.04 0.38 4.78
N PRO A 23 0.10 -0.30 5.04
CA PRO A 23 0.83 -0.11 6.28
C PRO A 23 1.37 1.31 6.45
N LEU A 24 1.77 1.95 5.34
CA LEU A 24 2.22 3.34 5.36
C LEU A 24 1.07 4.27 5.77
N LEU A 25 -0.12 4.10 5.18
CA LEU A 25 -1.32 4.87 5.57
C LEU A 25 -1.68 4.66 7.03
N VAL A 26 -1.61 3.43 7.55
CA VAL A 26 -1.85 3.15 8.97
C VAL A 26 -0.83 3.87 9.86
N GLY A 27 0.46 3.83 9.50
CA GLY A 27 1.51 4.55 10.23
C GLY A 27 1.31 6.07 10.23
N LEU A 28 0.88 6.63 9.10
CA LEU A 28 0.57 8.07 8.98
C LEU A 28 -0.62 8.46 9.88
N LEU A 29 -1.68 7.64 9.90
CA LEU A 29 -2.85 7.87 10.75
C LEU A 29 -2.50 7.75 12.23
N ASP A 30 -1.72 6.74 12.62
CA ASP A 30 -1.24 6.58 13.99
C ASP A 30 -0.39 7.78 14.44
N GLY A 31 0.52 8.25 13.58
CA GLY A 31 1.31 9.46 13.83
C GLY A 31 0.44 10.72 13.99
N ALA A 32 -0.57 10.88 13.13
CA ALA A 32 -1.50 12.00 13.22
C ALA A 32 -2.34 11.98 14.50
N ILE A 33 -2.88 10.81 14.90
CA ILE A 33 -3.66 10.65 16.13
C ILE A 33 -2.79 10.97 17.36
N LYS A 34 -1.57 10.41 17.42
CA LYS A 34 -0.63 10.67 18.52
C LYS A 34 -0.20 12.14 18.56
N GLY A 35 -0.03 12.78 17.40
CA GLY A 35 0.25 14.21 17.30
C GLY A 35 -0.89 15.07 17.87
N ALA A 36 -2.13 14.76 17.50
CA ALA A 36 -3.32 15.47 17.99
C ALA A 36 -3.59 15.29 19.50
N GLN A 37 -3.07 14.22 20.10
CA GLN A 37 -3.19 13.96 21.55
C GLN A 37 -2.14 14.69 22.40
N ARG A 38 -1.12 15.30 21.79
CA ARG A 38 -0.11 16.05 22.55
C ARG A 38 -0.72 17.34 23.12
N PRO A 39 -0.43 17.68 24.40
CA PRO A 39 -0.90 18.92 24.97
C PRO A 39 -0.38 20.11 24.16
N HIS A 40 -1.28 21.07 23.90
CA HIS A 40 -1.01 22.27 23.10
C HIS A 40 -0.02 23.17 23.85
N GLU A 41 1.25 23.16 23.46
CA GLU A 41 2.32 23.96 24.11
C GLU A 41 2.76 25.19 23.29
N GLY A 42 2.18 25.47 22.11
CA GLY A 42 2.64 26.61 21.28
C GLY A 42 1.69 27.08 20.16
N ASN A 43 2.04 28.21 19.55
CA ASN A 43 1.36 28.87 18.42
C ASN A 43 1.01 27.87 17.30
N GLY A 44 -0.24 27.86 16.80
CA GLY A 44 -0.78 26.82 15.89
C GLY A 44 0.03 26.48 14.63
N HIS A 45 1.00 27.31 14.22
CA HIS A 45 1.94 27.00 13.14
C HIS A 45 3.01 25.96 13.53
N THR A 46 3.52 25.98 14.77
CA THR A 46 4.50 24.99 15.25
C THR A 46 3.87 23.62 15.45
N ASP A 47 2.58 23.60 15.75
CA ASP A 47 1.82 22.40 16.03
C ASP A 47 1.39 21.70 14.74
N LEU A 48 1.02 22.48 13.71
CA LEU A 48 0.81 21.96 12.36
C LEU A 48 2.10 21.35 11.78
N LEU A 49 3.23 22.06 11.91
CA LEU A 49 4.53 21.56 11.45
C LEU A 49 5.01 20.34 12.26
N SER A 50 4.77 20.30 13.58
CA SER A 50 5.06 19.14 14.41
C SER A 50 4.17 17.94 14.08
N GLY A 51 2.89 18.18 13.75
CA GLY A 51 1.96 17.16 13.28
C GLY A 51 2.37 16.60 11.91
N LEU A 52 2.74 17.46 10.95
CA LEU A 52 3.28 17.05 9.65
C LEU A 52 4.64 16.35 9.77
N ALA A 53 5.51 16.79 10.69
CA ALA A 53 6.77 16.11 10.97
C ALA A 53 6.57 14.73 11.64
N ALA A 54 5.52 14.56 12.44
CA ALA A 54 5.13 13.25 12.99
C ALA A 54 4.58 12.29 11.91
N VAL A 55 4.12 12.85 10.78
CA VAL A 55 3.65 12.12 9.59
C VAL A 55 4.81 11.85 8.60
N ALA A 56 5.87 12.64 8.63
CA ALA A 56 6.93 12.63 7.61
C ALA A 56 7.75 11.32 7.52
N PRO A 57 8.08 10.61 8.61
CA PRO A 57 8.48 9.23 8.51
C PRO A 57 7.24 8.36 8.72
N ALA A 58 6.68 7.81 7.65
CA ALA A 58 6.04 6.50 7.79
C ALA A 58 7.07 5.64 8.52
N SER A 59 6.76 5.30 9.77
CA SER A 59 7.75 4.84 10.73
C SER A 59 8.55 3.67 10.15
N PRO A 60 9.83 3.44 10.54
CA PRO A 60 10.60 2.30 10.07
C PRO A 60 9.82 0.97 10.16
N GLU A 61 8.93 0.86 11.15
CA GLU A 61 7.98 -0.23 11.33
C GLU A 61 6.90 -0.29 10.24
N ALA A 62 6.28 0.83 9.87
CA ALA A 62 5.32 0.90 8.77
C ALA A 62 5.97 0.53 7.42
N ARG A 63 7.22 0.95 7.20
CA ARG A 63 7.98 0.58 6.00
C ARG A 63 8.34 -0.91 5.98
N LYS A 64 8.79 -1.45 7.11
CA LYS A 64 9.02 -2.88 7.28
C LYS A 64 7.74 -3.70 7.05
N ALA A 65 6.61 -3.23 7.60
CA ALA A 65 5.31 -3.87 7.38
C ALA A 65 4.90 -3.85 5.90
N ALA A 66 5.18 -2.77 5.17
CA ALA A 66 4.97 -2.72 3.72
C ALA A 66 5.85 -3.73 2.97
N GLU A 67 7.12 -3.89 3.37
CA GLU A 67 8.02 -4.92 2.83
C GLU A 67 7.52 -6.35 3.14
N ASP A 68 7.05 -6.58 4.37
CA ASP A 68 6.49 -7.87 4.81
C ASP A 68 5.21 -8.23 4.04
N VAL A 69 4.33 -7.25 3.77
CA VAL A 69 3.13 -7.46 2.92
C VAL A 69 3.53 -8.00 1.56
N VAL A 70 4.53 -7.40 0.92
CA VAL A 70 5.00 -7.85 -0.40
C VAL A 70 5.58 -9.24 -0.34
N ARG A 71 6.44 -9.48 0.65
CA ARG A 71 7.18 -10.73 0.78
C ARG A 71 6.27 -11.92 1.10
N PHE A 72 5.36 -11.75 2.05
CA PHE A 72 4.60 -12.86 2.63
C PHE A 72 3.18 -12.99 2.09
N HIS A 73 2.55 -11.91 1.64
CA HIS A 73 1.18 -11.97 1.13
C HIS A 73 1.09 -12.05 -0.39
N PHE A 74 2.07 -11.47 -1.10
CA PHE A 74 2.07 -11.47 -2.56
C PHE A 74 3.03 -12.48 -3.18
N ALA A 75 4.05 -12.95 -2.43
CA ALA A 75 4.95 -14.03 -2.86
C ALA A 75 5.58 -13.86 -4.27
N GLY A 76 5.72 -12.62 -4.74
CA GLY A 76 6.25 -12.35 -6.09
C GLY A 76 5.19 -12.18 -7.20
N PHE A 77 3.89 -12.24 -6.89
CA PHE A 77 2.77 -11.90 -7.79
C PHE A 77 2.30 -10.45 -7.66
N ASP A 78 1.70 -9.88 -8.70
CA ASP A 78 1.29 -8.47 -8.71
C ASP A 78 -0.11 -8.23 -8.13
N CYS A 79 -0.98 -9.24 -8.11
CA CYS A 79 -2.38 -9.13 -7.72
C CYS A 79 -2.79 -10.23 -6.75
N LEU A 80 -3.65 -9.87 -5.79
CA LEU A 80 -4.34 -10.77 -4.86
C LEU A 80 -5.86 -10.58 -5.01
N CYS A 81 -6.59 -11.66 -5.29
CA CYS A 81 -8.05 -11.63 -5.22
C CYS A 81 -8.51 -11.69 -3.75
N LEU A 82 -9.20 -10.66 -3.30
CA LEU A 82 -9.74 -10.58 -1.94
C LEU A 82 -10.91 -11.54 -1.69
N ARG A 83 -11.46 -12.15 -2.75
CA ARG A 83 -12.58 -13.09 -2.63
C ARG A 83 -12.15 -14.55 -2.51
N CYS A 84 -11.29 -15.02 -3.40
CA CYS A 84 -10.86 -16.43 -3.41
C CYS A 84 -9.40 -16.63 -2.97
N GLY A 85 -8.65 -15.56 -2.70
CA GLY A 85 -7.24 -15.65 -2.28
C GLY A 85 -6.25 -15.95 -3.41
N ALA A 86 -6.70 -16.01 -4.67
CA ALA A 86 -5.82 -16.26 -5.80
C ALA A 86 -4.76 -15.17 -5.96
N LEU A 87 -3.52 -15.60 -6.21
CA LEU A 87 -2.39 -14.76 -6.60
C LEU A 87 -2.12 -14.90 -8.09
N PHE A 88 -1.90 -13.78 -8.77
CA PHE A 88 -1.62 -13.76 -10.21
C PHE A 88 -0.86 -12.49 -10.59
N ASP A 89 -0.14 -12.54 -11.70
CA ASP A 89 0.51 -11.37 -12.28
C ASP A 89 -0.51 -10.50 -13.01
N GLU A 90 -0.29 -9.19 -12.98
CA GLU A 90 -1.04 -8.30 -13.85
C GLU A 90 -0.58 -8.66 -15.27
N THR A 91 -1.48 -9.19 -16.09
CA THR A 91 -1.19 -9.39 -17.51
C THR A 91 -0.95 -8.01 -18.11
N GLY A 92 0.30 -7.57 -18.10
CA GLY A 92 0.78 -6.61 -19.08
C GLY A 92 0.38 -7.18 -20.42
N GLU A 93 -0.26 -6.39 -21.25
CA GLU A 93 -0.52 -6.75 -22.65
C GLU A 93 0.70 -7.52 -23.17
N SER A 94 0.48 -8.75 -23.64
CA SER A 94 1.51 -9.55 -24.25
C SER A 94 2.35 -8.63 -25.12
N LYS A 95 3.65 -8.49 -24.83
CA LYS A 95 4.63 -8.12 -25.87
C LYS A 95 4.76 -9.30 -26.85
N GLU A 96 3.65 -9.80 -27.37
CA GLU A 96 3.58 -10.59 -28.59
C GLU A 96 3.61 -9.60 -29.74
N GLY A 97 4.81 -9.25 -30.17
CA GLY A 97 4.94 -8.30 -31.27
C GLY A 97 6.34 -7.83 -31.57
N LEU A 98 7.38 -8.68 -31.48
CA LEU A 98 8.53 -8.54 -32.38
C LEU A 98 9.37 -9.81 -32.41
N SER A 99 9.07 -10.68 -33.38
CA SER A 99 10.02 -11.67 -33.88
C SER A 99 10.62 -11.11 -35.16
N PRO A 100 11.94 -10.88 -35.27
CA PRO A 100 12.56 -10.68 -36.57
C PRO A 100 12.83 -12.06 -37.17
N GLY A 101 12.16 -12.36 -38.27
CA GLY A 101 12.62 -13.36 -39.24
C GLY A 101 13.71 -12.77 -40.14
#